data_AF-A0A7E6D786-F1
#
_entry.id   AF-A0A7E6D786-F1
#
_cell.length_a   1.000
_cell.length_b   1.000
_cell.length_c   1.000
_cell.angle_alpha   90.00
_cell.angle_beta   90.00
_cell.angle_gamma   90.00
#
_symmetry.space_group_name_H-M   'P 1'
#
loop_
_entity.id
_entity.type
_entity.pdbx_description
1 polymer ?
#
loop_
_entity_poly.entity_id
_entity_poly.type
_entity_poly.pdbx_seq_one_letter_code
_entity_poly.pdbx_strand_id
1 'polypeptide(L)'
;MGQKPSQQSALEDSREVLQVCEVVSGAIVHAAGKLQGYLGFEDPLSNLCPAPSTLNEIFLIHFVTFCREKGIDRWLTTTKMTKHQALLFGADWIWTFWGSDKQIRFQLAVQTLQMSSLTPVESKPCERPSPEFSAEPSSGKSRFDKLEEFCNLIGEDCLGLFIIFGVPGKPKDVRGVVLDSVKSETARGHLPGGKAVARFVLETEDCVSIRELLGNCLSVAGRTSKSERPPRRKALPPRTEKMAVDQDWPSVYPVAAPFKPSVVPLPVRMGYPVKRGVPMAKEGNLELLKIPNFLHLTPVAIKKHCEALKDFCTEWPAALDSDEKCEKHFPIEIDTADYVSSGPSVRNPRARAVTLRKTEEWEKHKTEADMEEYVWTNSSSEKNILETLLQIKAAEKNLEVNKEELLGTKEVEDYKKSVVSLKNEGDNENTLSQYKEAVKRLLNLT
;
A
#
# COMPACT_ATOMS: atom_id res chain seq x y z
N MET A 1 -15.65 18.68 -55.64
CA MET A 1 -14.43 17.85 -55.48
C MET A 1 -14.21 17.63 -53.98
N GLY A 2 -14.96 16.71 -53.38
CA GLY A 2 -14.81 16.37 -51.96
C GLY A 2 -14.29 14.94 -51.85
N GLN A 3 -12.97 14.79 -51.75
CA GLN A 3 -12.36 13.50 -51.43
C GLN A 3 -12.25 13.32 -49.91
N LYS A 4 -12.42 12.05 -49.52
CA LYS A 4 -12.56 11.50 -48.16
C LYS A 4 -11.33 11.76 -47.28
N PRO A 5 -11.47 12.40 -46.10
CA PRO A 5 -10.44 12.40 -45.07
C PRO A 5 -10.49 11.13 -44.18
N SER A 6 -11.63 10.45 -44.11
CA SER A 6 -11.87 9.38 -43.12
C SER A 6 -11.17 8.05 -43.40
N GLN A 7 -10.75 7.80 -44.65
CA GLN A 7 -10.03 6.56 -45.00
C GLN A 7 -8.51 6.69 -44.82
N GLN A 8 -7.94 7.90 -44.89
CA GLN A 8 -6.49 8.11 -44.71
C GLN A 8 -6.09 8.06 -43.24
N SER A 9 -6.87 8.67 -42.33
CA SER A 9 -6.60 8.65 -40.89
C SER A 9 -6.66 7.26 -40.27
N ALA A 10 -7.58 6.40 -40.74
CA ALA A 10 -7.68 5.01 -40.29
C ALA A 10 -6.52 4.12 -40.79
N LEU A 11 -5.94 4.46 -41.96
CA LEU A 11 -4.85 3.70 -42.58
C LEU A 11 -3.50 4.04 -41.93
N GLU A 12 -3.25 5.31 -41.60
CA GLU A 12 -2.10 5.74 -40.80
C GLU A 12 -2.15 5.12 -39.39
N ASP A 13 -3.33 5.11 -38.76
CA ASP A 13 -3.52 4.48 -37.45
C ASP A 13 -3.21 2.98 -37.44
N SER A 14 -3.62 2.26 -38.49
CA SER A 14 -3.34 0.83 -38.62
C SER A 14 -1.85 0.52 -38.78
N ARG A 15 -1.10 1.40 -39.46
CA ARG A 15 0.34 1.27 -39.68
C ARG A 15 1.14 1.55 -38.40
N GLU A 16 0.72 2.53 -37.62
CA GLU A 16 1.32 2.83 -36.30
C GLU A 16 1.10 1.68 -35.30
N VAL A 17 -0.10 1.09 -35.26
CA VAL A 17 -0.35 -0.07 -34.38
C VAL A 17 0.52 -1.26 -34.77
N LEU A 18 0.63 -1.56 -36.07
CA LEU A 18 1.51 -2.63 -36.54
C LEU A 18 2.96 -2.40 -36.11
N GLN A 19 3.45 -1.15 -36.17
CA GLN A 19 4.80 -0.83 -35.74
C GLN A 19 5.01 -1.05 -34.22
N VAL A 20 4.05 -0.66 -33.37
CA VAL A 20 4.11 -0.91 -31.92
C VAL A 20 4.05 -2.42 -31.62
N CYS A 21 3.23 -3.16 -32.36
CA CYS A 21 3.10 -4.61 -32.25
C CYS A 21 4.42 -5.36 -32.57
N GLU A 22 5.14 -4.92 -33.60
CA GLU A 22 6.46 -5.46 -33.96
C GLU A 22 7.50 -5.22 -32.86
N VAL A 23 7.53 -4.01 -32.30
CA VAL A 23 8.46 -3.68 -31.22
C VAL A 23 8.17 -4.48 -29.95
N VAL A 24 6.90 -4.67 -29.60
CA VAL A 24 6.50 -5.51 -28.45
C VAL A 24 6.82 -6.98 -28.67
N SER A 25 6.59 -7.48 -29.89
CA SER A 25 7.00 -8.85 -30.27
C SER A 25 8.51 -9.03 -30.10
N GLY A 26 9.30 -8.08 -30.62
CA GLY A 26 10.75 -8.06 -30.45
C GLY A 26 11.20 -7.97 -28.99
N ALA A 27 10.50 -7.19 -28.17
CA ALA A 27 10.79 -7.04 -26.74
C ALA A 27 10.57 -8.34 -25.97
N ILE A 28 9.52 -9.09 -26.30
CA ILE A 28 9.21 -10.38 -25.67
C ILE A 28 10.22 -11.44 -26.07
N VAL A 29 10.59 -11.51 -27.35
CA VAL A 29 11.65 -12.41 -27.83
C VAL A 29 12.99 -12.07 -27.15
N HIS A 30 13.32 -10.79 -27.03
CA HIS A 30 14.52 -10.35 -26.33
C HIS A 30 14.50 -10.75 -24.85
N ALA A 31 13.40 -10.49 -24.14
CA ALA A 31 13.25 -10.84 -22.73
C ALA A 31 13.30 -12.36 -22.52
N ALA A 32 12.64 -13.15 -23.38
CA ALA A 32 12.70 -14.59 -23.39
C ALA A 32 14.13 -15.11 -23.60
N GLY A 33 14.86 -14.56 -24.57
CA GLY A 33 16.25 -14.93 -24.83
C GLY A 33 17.20 -14.62 -23.66
N LYS A 34 16.95 -13.53 -22.93
CA LYS A 34 17.69 -13.21 -21.69
C LYS A 34 17.33 -14.18 -20.55
N LEU A 35 16.09 -14.65 -20.51
CA LEU A 35 15.62 -15.59 -19.49
C LEU A 35 16.14 -17.03 -19.72
N GLN A 36 16.45 -17.42 -20.97
CA GLN A 36 16.98 -18.75 -21.31
C GLN A 36 18.19 -19.16 -20.48
N GLY A 37 19.09 -18.23 -20.16
CA GLY A 37 20.29 -18.50 -19.35
C GLY A 37 19.95 -18.87 -17.89
N TYR A 38 18.85 -18.34 -17.36
CA TYR A 38 18.37 -18.62 -16.00
C TYR A 38 17.51 -19.89 -15.95
N LEU A 39 16.70 -20.12 -16.98
CA LEU A 39 15.89 -21.34 -17.09
C LEU A 39 16.75 -22.59 -17.37
N GLY A 40 17.90 -22.40 -18.02
CA GLY A 40 18.86 -23.46 -18.33
C GLY A 40 19.95 -23.68 -17.28
N PHE A 41 19.90 -22.99 -16.15
CA PHE A 41 20.86 -23.13 -15.08
C PHE A 41 20.53 -24.38 -14.26
N GLU A 42 21.36 -25.41 -14.36
CA GLU A 42 21.30 -26.60 -13.50
C GLU A 42 22.39 -26.50 -12.44
N ASP A 43 21.98 -26.40 -11.17
CA ASP A 43 22.90 -26.52 -10.05
C ASP A 43 23.31 -27.99 -9.90
N PRO A 44 24.61 -28.34 -9.93
CA PRO A 44 25.09 -29.70 -9.72
C PRO A 44 24.60 -30.34 -8.41
N LEU A 45 24.24 -29.52 -7.41
CA LEU A 45 23.72 -29.95 -6.12
C LEU A 45 22.19 -29.76 -5.98
N SER A 46 21.51 -29.26 -7.01
CA SER A 46 20.05 -29.00 -7.03
C SER A 46 19.51 -28.10 -5.89
N ASN A 47 20.37 -27.29 -5.26
CA ASN A 47 20.01 -26.41 -4.15
C ASN A 47 19.56 -25.02 -4.60
N LEU A 48 19.89 -24.62 -5.83
CA LEU A 48 19.59 -23.30 -6.38
C LEU A 48 18.60 -23.38 -7.54
N CYS A 49 17.32 -23.08 -7.26
CA CYS A 49 16.31 -22.84 -8.28
C CYS A 49 15.79 -21.39 -8.16
N PRO A 50 15.79 -20.60 -9.25
CA PRO A 50 15.19 -19.27 -9.23
C PRO A 50 13.71 -19.34 -8.86
N ALA A 51 13.28 -18.55 -7.88
CA ALA A 51 11.87 -18.44 -7.56
C ALA A 51 11.07 -17.92 -8.78
N PRO A 52 9.82 -18.38 -9.01
CA PRO A 52 8.99 -17.91 -10.12
C PRO A 52 8.84 -16.39 -10.16
N SER A 53 8.73 -15.75 -8.99
CA SER A 53 8.68 -14.29 -8.88
C SER A 53 9.94 -13.59 -9.39
N THR A 54 11.11 -14.22 -9.23
CA THR A 54 12.38 -13.67 -9.71
C THR A 54 12.46 -13.75 -11.23
N LEU A 55 12.02 -14.86 -11.83
CA LEU A 55 11.94 -15.02 -13.28
C LEU A 55 10.97 -14.00 -13.90
N ASN A 56 9.83 -13.75 -13.24
CA ASN A 56 8.87 -12.71 -13.62
C ASN A 56 9.53 -11.32 -13.69
N GLU A 57 10.30 -10.97 -12.66
CA GLU A 57 10.96 -9.68 -12.57
C GLU A 57 12.05 -9.51 -13.62
N ILE A 58 12.87 -10.53 -13.81
CA ILE A 58 13.92 -10.53 -14.86
C ILE A 58 13.29 -10.34 -16.23
N PHE A 59 12.23 -11.09 -16.56
CA PHE A 59 11.52 -10.95 -17.82
C PHE A 59 10.98 -9.53 -18.01
N LEU A 60 10.29 -8.99 -17.00
CA LEU A 60 9.68 -7.67 -17.06
C LEU A 60 10.73 -6.55 -17.22
N ILE A 61 11.85 -6.63 -16.51
CA ILE A 61 12.94 -5.67 -16.60
C ILE A 61 13.52 -5.63 -18.02
N HIS A 62 13.81 -6.80 -18.60
CA HIS A 62 14.34 -6.87 -19.96
C HIS A 62 13.32 -6.40 -21.00
N PHE A 63 12.04 -6.74 -20.83
CA PHE A 63 10.96 -6.28 -21.70
C PHE A 63 10.85 -4.75 -21.69
N VAL A 64 10.74 -4.13 -20.50
CA VAL A 64 10.60 -2.67 -20.37
C VAL A 64 11.85 -1.93 -20.86
N THR A 65 13.03 -2.47 -20.57
CA THR A 65 14.30 -1.87 -21.03
C THR A 65 14.37 -1.83 -22.55
N PHE A 66 14.04 -2.94 -23.22
CA PHE A 66 14.02 -3.00 -24.68
C PHE A 66 12.98 -2.04 -25.29
N CYS A 67 11.78 -1.98 -24.71
CA CYS A 67 10.73 -1.06 -25.16
C CYS A 67 11.17 0.42 -25.07
N ARG A 68 11.88 0.77 -23.99
CA ARG A 68 12.43 2.12 -23.79
C ARG A 68 13.53 2.44 -24.80
N GLU A 69 14.44 1.51 -25.08
CA GLU A 69 15.51 1.67 -26.09
C GLU A 69 14.95 1.86 -27.51
N LYS A 70 13.78 1.27 -27.79
CA LYS A 70 13.07 1.42 -29.07
C LYS A 70 12.12 2.62 -29.12
N GLY A 71 12.04 3.43 -28.07
CA GLY A 71 11.27 4.69 -28.06
C GLY A 71 9.75 4.54 -28.10
N ILE A 72 9.22 3.39 -27.64
CA ILE A 72 7.76 3.15 -27.58
C ILE A 72 7.16 3.42 -26.19
N ASP A 73 7.91 4.06 -25.29
CA ASP A 73 7.51 4.39 -23.91
C ASP A 73 6.26 5.29 -23.84
N ARG A 74 6.04 6.11 -24.88
CA ARG A 74 4.83 6.95 -25.01
C ARG A 74 3.57 6.18 -25.40
N TRP A 75 3.73 4.97 -25.94
CA TRP A 75 2.67 4.16 -26.53
C TRP A 75 2.33 2.92 -25.71
N LEU A 76 3.20 2.56 -24.76
CA LEU A 76 3.07 1.38 -23.93
C LEU A 76 3.31 1.74 -22.46
N THR A 77 2.31 1.52 -21.62
CA THR A 77 2.46 1.60 -20.16
C THR A 77 2.39 0.21 -19.55
N THR A 78 3.42 -0.11 -18.76
CA THR A 78 3.51 -1.36 -18.01
C THR A 78 3.19 -1.12 -16.54
N THR A 79 2.14 -1.77 -16.03
CA THR A 79 1.72 -1.68 -14.64
C THR A 79 1.91 -3.03 -13.96
N LYS A 80 2.94 -3.15 -13.10
CA LYS A 80 3.15 -4.35 -12.27
C LYS A 80 2.13 -4.39 -11.14
N MET A 81 1.46 -5.53 -10.96
CA MET A 81 0.53 -5.74 -9.87
C MET A 81 1.26 -5.98 -8.55
N THR A 82 0.66 -5.51 -7.45
CA THR A 82 1.09 -5.93 -6.11
C THR A 82 0.81 -7.42 -5.91
N LYS A 83 1.50 -8.08 -4.96
CA LYS A 83 1.26 -9.50 -4.65
C LYS A 83 -0.22 -9.78 -4.36
N HIS A 84 -0.90 -8.88 -3.65
CA HIS A 84 -2.32 -9.00 -3.36
C HIS A 84 -3.19 -8.87 -4.61
N GLN A 85 -2.92 -7.88 -5.46
CA GLN A 85 -3.65 -7.71 -6.73
C GLN A 85 -3.46 -8.88 -7.68
N ALA A 86 -2.25 -9.44 -7.76
CA ALA A 86 -1.97 -10.60 -8.60
C ALA A 86 -2.71 -11.86 -8.14
N LEU A 87 -2.94 -12.02 -6.82
CA LEU A 87 -3.76 -13.09 -6.27
C LEU A 87 -5.25 -12.88 -6.47
N LEU A 88 -5.70 -11.61 -6.43
CA LEU A 88 -7.09 -11.23 -6.59
C LEU A 88 -7.56 -11.33 -8.04
N PHE A 89 -6.77 -10.80 -8.98
CA PHE A 89 -7.12 -10.66 -10.40
C PHE A 89 -6.51 -11.73 -11.30
N GLY A 90 -5.57 -12.53 -10.79
CA GLY A 90 -4.87 -13.55 -11.58
C GLY A 90 -3.85 -13.01 -12.59
N ALA A 91 -3.66 -11.70 -12.70
CA ALA A 91 -2.68 -11.06 -13.57
C ALA A 91 -1.46 -10.54 -12.78
N ASP A 92 -0.25 -10.73 -13.28
CA ASP A 92 0.98 -10.20 -12.67
C ASP A 92 1.31 -8.78 -13.13
N TRP A 93 0.91 -8.42 -14.35
CA TRP A 93 1.00 -7.05 -14.85
C TRP A 93 0.00 -6.79 -15.97
N ILE A 94 -0.24 -5.51 -16.24
CA ILE A 94 -1.03 -5.05 -17.39
C ILE A 94 -0.14 -4.22 -18.30
N TRP A 95 -0.23 -4.52 -19.59
CA TRP A 95 0.31 -3.68 -20.65
C TRP A 95 -0.82 -2.90 -21.29
N THR A 96 -0.77 -1.57 -21.18
CA THR A 96 -1.77 -0.66 -21.77
C THR A 96 -1.16 0.00 -22.99
N PHE A 97 -1.82 -0.17 -24.13
CA PHE A 97 -1.42 0.41 -25.40
C PHE A 97 -2.23 1.67 -25.67
N TRP A 98 -1.52 2.77 -25.91
CA TRP A 98 -2.10 4.08 -26.12
C TRP A 98 -2.19 4.41 -27.61
N GLY A 99 -3.24 5.14 -27.99
CA GLY A 99 -3.36 5.76 -29.30
C GLY A 99 -2.68 7.13 -29.36
N SER A 100 -2.53 7.65 -30.58
CA SER A 100 -1.97 8.99 -30.85
C SER A 100 -2.82 10.10 -30.25
N ASP A 101 -4.10 9.81 -30.04
CA ASP A 101 -5.13 10.62 -29.37
C ASP A 101 -5.14 10.48 -27.84
N LYS A 102 -4.21 9.70 -27.27
CA LYS A 102 -4.13 9.37 -25.83
C LYS A 102 -5.34 8.58 -25.30
N GLN A 103 -6.11 7.93 -26.18
CA GLN A 103 -7.10 6.94 -25.75
C GLN A 103 -6.45 5.57 -25.60
N ILE A 104 -7.00 4.74 -24.71
CA ILE A 104 -6.58 3.35 -24.58
C ILE A 104 -7.07 2.63 -25.84
N ARG A 105 -6.17 1.98 -26.57
CA ARG A 105 -6.52 1.16 -27.74
C ARG A 105 -6.86 -0.25 -27.35
N PHE A 106 -5.99 -0.85 -26.55
CA PHE A 106 -6.22 -2.17 -25.96
C PHE A 106 -5.26 -2.39 -24.79
N GLN A 107 -5.56 -3.42 -24.00
CA GLN A 107 -4.80 -3.82 -22.83
C GLN A 107 -4.54 -5.32 -22.86
N LEU A 108 -3.35 -5.73 -22.42
CA LEU A 108 -3.01 -7.13 -22.18
C LEU A 108 -2.86 -7.34 -20.68
N ALA A 109 -3.76 -8.14 -20.10
CA ALA A 109 -3.60 -8.66 -18.75
C ALA A 109 -2.72 -9.91 -18.83
N VAL A 110 -1.52 -9.83 -18.27
CA VAL A 110 -0.51 -10.88 -18.41
C VAL A 110 -0.40 -11.68 -17.13
N GLN A 111 -0.47 -13.00 -17.27
CA GLN A 111 -0.24 -13.97 -16.22
C GLN A 111 0.99 -14.81 -16.60
N THR A 112 2.01 -14.80 -15.75
CA THR A 112 3.14 -15.69 -15.92
C THR A 112 2.92 -17.00 -15.17
N LEU A 113 3.48 -18.07 -15.72
CA LEU A 113 3.34 -19.44 -15.23
C LEU A 113 4.67 -20.18 -15.47
N GLN A 114 4.96 -21.18 -14.64
CA GLN A 114 6.06 -22.11 -14.87
C GLN A 114 5.44 -23.48 -15.15
N MET A 115 5.86 -24.22 -16.19
CA MET A 115 5.15 -25.47 -16.55
C MET A 115 5.19 -26.53 -15.44
N SER A 116 6.23 -26.55 -14.60
CA SER A 116 6.30 -27.45 -13.44
C SER A 116 5.15 -27.26 -12.45
N SER A 117 4.51 -26.08 -12.41
CA SER A 117 3.32 -25.86 -11.59
C SER A 117 2.00 -26.25 -12.27
N LEU A 118 2.04 -26.68 -13.54
CA LEU A 118 0.86 -27.05 -14.33
C LEU A 118 0.70 -28.57 -14.56
N THR A 119 1.78 -29.34 -14.40
CA THR A 119 1.78 -30.80 -14.55
C THR A 119 1.97 -31.51 -13.20
N PRO A 120 1.08 -32.42 -12.79
CA PRO A 120 1.38 -33.36 -11.71
C PRO A 120 2.26 -34.48 -12.29
N VAL A 121 3.56 -34.46 -12.01
CA VAL A 121 4.43 -35.62 -12.24
C VAL A 121 4.69 -36.26 -10.87
N GLU A 122 4.29 -37.52 -10.73
CA GLU A 122 4.71 -38.38 -9.62
C GLU A 122 6.23 -38.59 -9.71
N SER A 123 6.98 -38.01 -8.79
CA SER A 123 8.36 -38.41 -8.51
C SER A 123 8.58 -38.52 -6.99
N LYS A 124 9.39 -39.51 -6.61
CA LYS A 124 9.58 -40.09 -5.26
C LYS A 124 10.11 -39.11 -4.20
N PRO A 125 9.94 -39.42 -2.90
CA PRO A 125 9.97 -38.43 -1.83
C PRO A 125 11.39 -38.11 -1.38
N CYS A 126 11.80 -36.86 -1.54
CA CYS A 126 12.85 -36.25 -0.73
C CYS A 126 12.31 -34.94 -0.16
N GLU A 127 12.13 -34.96 1.16
CA GLU A 127 11.91 -33.88 2.12
C GLU A 127 10.75 -32.88 1.87
N ARG A 128 9.81 -32.90 2.82
CA ARG A 128 8.63 -32.04 2.92
C ARG A 128 8.99 -30.56 2.80
N PRO A 129 8.39 -29.80 1.87
CA PRO A 129 8.10 -28.40 2.12
C PRO A 129 6.96 -28.33 3.13
N SER A 130 7.09 -27.42 4.10
CA SER A 130 6.08 -27.10 5.11
C SER A 130 4.69 -26.82 4.51
N PRO A 131 3.60 -27.11 5.24
CA PRO A 131 2.25 -26.92 4.73
C PRO A 131 1.88 -25.43 4.72
N GLU A 132 2.20 -24.73 3.65
CA GLU A 132 1.76 -23.36 3.40
C GLU A 132 0.84 -23.26 2.18
N PHE A 133 -0.20 -24.09 2.11
CA PHE A 133 -1.35 -23.80 1.24
C PHE A 133 -2.63 -24.35 1.86
N SER A 134 -3.09 -23.70 2.94
CA SER A 134 -4.49 -23.81 3.36
C SER A 134 -4.92 -22.51 4.03
N ALA A 135 -5.35 -21.55 3.21
CA ALA A 135 -6.24 -20.46 3.62
C ALA A 135 -6.76 -19.78 2.34
N GLU A 136 -7.92 -20.22 1.86
CA GLU A 136 -8.67 -19.53 0.83
C GLU A 136 -9.25 -18.19 1.34
N PRO A 137 -9.38 -17.17 0.48
CA PRO A 137 -10.48 -16.24 0.52
C PRO A 137 -11.55 -16.64 -0.53
N SER A 138 -12.61 -17.31 -0.05
CA SER A 138 -14.01 -17.19 -0.45
C SER A 138 -14.44 -17.29 -1.94
N SER A 139 -13.67 -17.92 -2.82
CA SER A 139 -14.20 -18.37 -4.11
C SER A 139 -13.23 -19.42 -4.65
N GLY A 140 -13.65 -20.69 -4.73
CA GLY A 140 -12.87 -21.82 -5.27
C GLY A 140 -12.54 -21.74 -6.76
N LYS A 141 -12.21 -20.55 -7.25
CA LYS A 141 -11.86 -20.20 -8.63
C LYS A 141 -10.34 -20.22 -8.77
N SER A 142 -9.85 -20.86 -9.83
CA SER A 142 -8.44 -20.91 -10.13
C SER A 142 -7.91 -19.54 -10.53
N ARG A 143 -6.57 -19.36 -10.50
CA ARG A 143 -5.94 -18.11 -10.95
C ARG A 143 -6.27 -17.80 -12.42
N PHE A 144 -6.54 -18.83 -13.22
CA PHE A 144 -6.97 -18.72 -14.62
C PHE A 144 -8.37 -18.11 -14.72
N ASP A 145 -9.32 -18.61 -13.95
CA ASP A 145 -10.71 -18.10 -13.94
C ASP A 145 -10.74 -16.64 -13.49
N LYS A 146 -9.87 -16.28 -12.52
CA LYS A 146 -9.71 -14.89 -12.06
C LYS A 146 -9.18 -13.97 -13.16
N LEU A 147 -8.21 -14.41 -13.98
CA LEU A 147 -7.70 -13.63 -15.11
C LEU A 147 -8.79 -13.39 -16.16
N GLU A 148 -9.60 -14.40 -16.45
CA GLU A 148 -10.73 -14.27 -17.37
C GLU A 148 -11.77 -13.28 -16.87
N GLU A 149 -12.19 -13.41 -15.61
CA GLU A 149 -13.11 -12.45 -14.99
C GLU A 149 -12.54 -11.04 -15.00
N PHE A 150 -11.24 -10.90 -14.74
CA PHE A 150 -10.55 -9.62 -14.78
C PHE A 150 -10.58 -8.97 -16.17
N CYS A 151 -10.28 -9.73 -17.24
CA CYS A 151 -10.37 -9.21 -18.60
C CYS A 151 -11.81 -8.78 -18.94
N ASN A 152 -12.80 -9.59 -18.56
CA ASN A 152 -14.22 -9.30 -18.76
C ASN A 152 -14.70 -8.06 -17.99
N LEU A 153 -14.10 -7.76 -16.82
CA LEU A 153 -14.40 -6.56 -16.03
C LEU A 153 -13.86 -5.28 -16.67
N ILE A 154 -12.72 -5.36 -17.37
CA ILE A 154 -12.15 -4.21 -18.10
C ILE A 154 -12.96 -3.94 -19.38
N GLY A 155 -13.31 -4.98 -20.14
CA GLY A 155 -14.14 -4.88 -21.33
C GLY A 155 -13.51 -5.49 -22.59
N GLU A 156 -14.11 -5.23 -23.75
CA GLU A 156 -13.69 -5.80 -25.06
C GLU A 156 -12.26 -5.42 -25.46
N ASP A 157 -11.73 -4.35 -24.88
CA ASP A 157 -10.39 -3.84 -25.17
C ASP A 157 -9.32 -4.50 -24.29
N CYS A 158 -9.65 -5.52 -23.48
CA CYS A 158 -8.69 -6.24 -22.65
C CYS A 158 -8.60 -7.73 -22.96
N LEU A 159 -7.40 -8.20 -23.27
CA LEU A 159 -7.11 -9.60 -23.58
C LEU A 159 -6.21 -10.23 -22.52
N GLY A 160 -6.45 -11.50 -22.22
CA GLY A 160 -5.60 -12.28 -21.34
C GLY A 160 -4.42 -12.91 -22.10
N LEU A 161 -3.22 -12.79 -21.56
CA LEU A 161 -2.00 -13.41 -22.11
C LEU A 161 -1.31 -14.23 -21.03
N PHE A 162 -1.02 -15.49 -21.33
CA PHE A 162 -0.16 -16.34 -20.52
C PHE A 162 1.27 -16.31 -21.05
N ILE A 163 2.24 -16.10 -20.17
CA ILE A 163 3.67 -16.27 -20.47
C ILE A 163 4.20 -17.43 -19.64
N ILE A 164 4.77 -18.42 -20.31
CA ILE A 164 5.02 -19.73 -19.74
C ILE A 164 6.51 -19.98 -19.79
N PHE A 165 7.10 -20.16 -18.62
CA PHE A 165 8.54 -20.35 -18.43
C PHE A 165 8.88 -21.82 -18.30
N GLY A 166 9.72 -22.30 -19.22
CA GLY A 166 10.21 -23.67 -19.30
C GLY A 166 9.13 -24.65 -19.72
N VAL A 167 9.39 -25.47 -20.73
CA VAL A 167 8.44 -26.45 -21.26
C VAL A 167 9.03 -27.86 -21.10
N PRO A 168 8.23 -28.90 -20.79
CA PRO A 168 8.74 -30.27 -20.74
C PRO A 168 9.46 -30.63 -22.06
N GLY A 169 10.69 -31.12 -21.96
CA GLY A 169 11.57 -31.42 -23.10
C GLY A 169 12.36 -30.22 -23.66
N LYS A 170 11.90 -28.98 -23.44
CA LYS A 170 12.62 -27.74 -23.79
C LYS A 170 12.60 -26.77 -22.60
N PRO A 171 13.36 -27.04 -21.51
CA PRO A 171 13.27 -26.29 -20.26
C PRO A 171 13.70 -24.82 -20.38
N LYS A 172 14.45 -24.47 -21.44
CA LYS A 172 14.88 -23.10 -21.73
C LYS A 172 13.82 -22.27 -22.45
N ASP A 173 12.78 -22.91 -23.00
CA ASP A 173 11.79 -22.22 -23.82
C ASP A 173 10.86 -21.34 -22.99
N VAL A 174 10.47 -20.19 -23.57
CA VAL A 174 9.43 -19.32 -23.05
C VAL A 174 8.32 -19.23 -24.10
N ARG A 175 7.07 -19.45 -23.71
CA ARG A 175 5.92 -19.48 -24.63
C ARG A 175 4.84 -18.48 -24.24
N GLY A 176 4.23 -17.85 -25.24
CA GLY A 176 3.07 -16.97 -25.07
C GLY A 176 1.79 -17.66 -25.55
N VAL A 177 0.70 -17.57 -24.77
CA VAL A 177 -0.61 -18.13 -25.13
C VAL A 177 -1.72 -17.14 -24.81
N VAL A 178 -2.59 -16.82 -25.77
CA VAL A 178 -3.76 -15.96 -25.49
C VAL A 178 -4.85 -16.77 -24.82
N LEU A 179 -5.51 -16.17 -23.84
CA LEU A 179 -6.65 -16.74 -23.15
C LEU A 179 -7.74 -17.22 -24.12
N ASP A 180 -8.11 -16.43 -25.13
CA ASP A 180 -9.15 -16.78 -26.10
C ASP A 180 -8.80 -18.00 -26.97
N SER A 181 -7.52 -18.25 -27.25
CA SER A 181 -7.09 -19.46 -27.96
C SER A 181 -7.41 -20.72 -27.14
N VAL A 182 -7.24 -20.63 -25.82
CA VAL A 182 -7.49 -21.72 -24.87
C VAL A 182 -8.99 -21.91 -24.61
N LYS A 183 -9.80 -20.84 -24.67
CA LYS A 183 -11.28 -20.90 -24.56
C LYS A 183 -11.92 -21.78 -25.63
N SER A 184 -11.40 -21.70 -26.86
CA SER A 184 -11.89 -22.51 -27.98
C SER A 184 -11.71 -24.02 -27.76
N GLU A 185 -10.74 -24.39 -26.91
CA GLU A 185 -10.38 -25.77 -26.58
C GLU A 185 -11.12 -26.26 -25.32
N THR A 186 -11.32 -25.39 -24.32
CA THR A 186 -12.16 -25.67 -23.15
C THR A 186 -13.62 -25.93 -23.53
N ALA A 187 -14.11 -25.29 -24.59
CA ALA A 187 -15.43 -25.57 -25.17
C ALA A 187 -15.52 -26.95 -25.85
N ARG A 188 -14.39 -27.57 -26.24
CA ARG A 188 -14.34 -28.89 -26.91
C ARG A 188 -14.08 -30.06 -25.97
N GLY A 189 -13.45 -29.83 -24.81
CA GLY A 189 -13.20 -30.86 -23.80
C GLY A 189 -13.26 -30.25 -22.40
N HIS A 190 -14.16 -30.75 -21.56
CA HIS A 190 -14.43 -30.31 -20.18
C HIS A 190 -13.18 -30.37 -19.25
N LEU A 191 -12.16 -29.56 -19.49
CA LEU A 191 -10.94 -29.50 -18.70
C LEU A 191 -10.86 -28.20 -17.89
N PRO A 192 -10.44 -28.25 -16.61
CA PRO A 192 -10.13 -27.06 -15.82
C PRO A 192 -9.08 -26.17 -16.52
N GLY A 193 -9.22 -24.84 -16.42
CA GLY A 193 -8.44 -23.87 -17.22
C GLY A 193 -6.93 -24.12 -17.27
N GLY A 194 -6.29 -24.42 -16.13
CA GLY A 194 -4.85 -24.71 -16.10
C GLY A 194 -4.42 -25.95 -16.87
N LYS A 195 -5.27 -26.99 -16.94
CA LYS A 195 -5.00 -28.21 -17.72
C LYS A 195 -5.16 -27.97 -19.22
N ALA A 196 -6.08 -27.07 -19.61
CA ALA A 196 -6.26 -26.67 -21.01
C ALA A 196 -5.04 -25.87 -21.53
N VAL A 197 -4.52 -24.93 -20.73
CA VAL A 197 -3.28 -24.20 -21.08
C VAL A 197 -2.10 -25.16 -21.21
N ALA A 198 -1.93 -26.09 -20.26
CA ALA A 198 -0.84 -27.07 -20.30
C ALA A 198 -0.91 -27.96 -21.56
N ARG A 199 -2.10 -28.44 -21.92
CA ARG A 199 -2.32 -29.22 -23.14
C ARG A 199 -1.99 -28.41 -24.40
N PHE A 200 -2.56 -27.20 -24.54
CA PHE A 200 -2.30 -26.33 -25.69
C PHE A 200 -0.80 -26.10 -25.92
N VAL A 201 -0.04 -25.91 -24.84
CA VAL A 201 1.41 -25.68 -24.88
C VAL A 201 2.20 -26.92 -25.29
N LEU A 202 1.75 -28.12 -24.90
CA LEU A 202 2.39 -29.39 -25.24
C LEU A 202 2.07 -29.85 -26.67
N GLU A 203 0.90 -29.48 -27.21
CA GLU A 203 0.46 -29.87 -28.55
C GLU A 203 0.92 -28.91 -29.65
N THR A 204 1.34 -27.69 -29.29
CA THR A 204 1.91 -26.72 -30.22
C THR A 204 3.43 -26.81 -30.22
N GLU A 205 4.09 -26.84 -31.38
CA GLU A 205 5.57 -26.89 -31.43
C GLU A 205 6.23 -25.51 -31.36
N ASP A 206 5.55 -24.47 -31.86
CA ASP A 206 6.07 -23.10 -31.99
C ASP A 206 5.38 -22.12 -31.04
N CYS A 207 6.13 -21.09 -30.61
CA CYS A 207 5.57 -19.94 -29.92
C CYS A 207 4.59 -19.22 -30.86
N VAL A 208 3.35 -18.96 -30.42
CA VAL A 208 2.41 -18.16 -31.23
C VAL A 208 3.05 -16.80 -31.47
N SER A 209 3.31 -16.47 -32.74
CA SER A 209 3.89 -15.19 -33.09
C SER A 209 2.96 -14.08 -32.62
N ILE A 210 3.47 -13.15 -31.81
CA ILE A 210 2.68 -12.01 -31.32
C ILE A 210 2.19 -11.14 -32.48
N ARG A 211 2.86 -11.21 -33.64
CA ARG A 211 2.37 -10.66 -34.90
C ARG A 211 1.06 -11.29 -35.36
N GLU A 212 0.92 -12.61 -35.28
CA GLU A 212 -0.33 -13.33 -35.59
C GLU A 212 -1.38 -13.09 -34.50
N LEU A 213 -0.94 -13.00 -33.25
CA LEU A 213 -1.75 -12.68 -32.09
C LEU A 213 -2.40 -11.30 -32.21
N LEU A 214 -1.60 -10.27 -32.50
CA LEU A 214 -2.04 -8.88 -32.69
C LEU A 214 -2.69 -8.67 -34.07
N GLY A 215 -2.26 -9.40 -35.11
CA GLY A 215 -2.88 -9.42 -36.42
C GLY A 215 -4.31 -10.00 -36.41
N ASN A 216 -4.56 -11.01 -35.57
CA ASN A 216 -5.91 -11.51 -35.30
C ASN A 216 -6.74 -10.48 -34.52
N CYS A 217 -6.16 -9.75 -33.56
CA CYS A 217 -6.85 -8.68 -32.84
C CYS A 217 -7.27 -7.51 -33.75
N LEU A 218 -6.39 -7.11 -34.68
CA LEU A 218 -6.67 -6.07 -35.68
C LEU A 218 -7.67 -6.52 -36.75
N SER A 219 -7.67 -7.80 -37.11
CA SER A 219 -8.63 -8.35 -38.09
C SER A 219 -9.99 -8.72 -37.49
N VAL A 220 -10.11 -8.85 -36.16
CA VAL A 220 -11.42 -8.93 -35.47
C VAL A 220 -12.22 -7.63 -35.62
N ALA A 221 -11.55 -6.49 -35.82
CA ALA A 221 -12.18 -5.23 -36.23
C ALA A 221 -12.65 -5.24 -37.70
N GLY A 222 -12.10 -6.13 -38.54
CA GLY A 222 -12.39 -6.22 -39.99
C GLY A 222 -13.28 -7.40 -40.42
N ARG A 223 -13.51 -8.41 -39.57
CA ARG A 223 -14.46 -9.50 -39.87
C ARG A 223 -15.89 -9.06 -39.56
N THR A 224 -16.54 -8.48 -40.56
CA THR A 224 -18.00 -8.55 -40.70
C THR A 224 -18.42 -10.00 -40.93
N SER A 225 -18.44 -10.80 -39.86
CA SER A 225 -19.29 -11.99 -39.84
C SER A 225 -20.73 -11.50 -39.81
N LYS A 226 -21.47 -11.73 -40.88
CA LYS A 226 -22.95 -11.71 -40.88
C LYS A 226 -23.48 -12.91 -40.07
N SER A 227 -23.07 -12.97 -38.81
CA SER A 227 -23.78 -13.65 -37.74
C SER A 227 -24.19 -12.50 -36.84
N GLU A 228 -25.49 -12.28 -36.66
CA GLU A 228 -26.00 -11.25 -35.73
C GLU A 228 -25.26 -11.40 -34.39
N ARG A 229 -24.29 -10.52 -34.13
CA ARG A 229 -23.64 -10.44 -32.83
C ARG A 229 -24.72 -9.93 -31.86
N PRO A 230 -24.89 -10.55 -30.69
CA PRO A 230 -25.79 -9.99 -29.68
C PRO A 230 -25.36 -8.54 -29.40
N PRO A 231 -26.30 -7.61 -29.17
CA PRO A 231 -25.98 -6.20 -28.99
C PRO A 231 -24.96 -6.02 -27.86
N ARG A 232 -23.92 -5.21 -28.10
CA ARG A 232 -22.91 -4.86 -27.10
C ARG A 232 -23.58 -4.47 -25.79
N ARG A 233 -23.18 -5.12 -24.70
CA ARG A 233 -23.73 -4.86 -23.37
C ARG A 233 -23.38 -3.43 -22.95
N LYS A 234 -24.38 -2.55 -22.89
CA LYS A 234 -24.21 -1.18 -22.40
C LYS A 234 -24.02 -1.21 -20.89
N ALA A 235 -23.04 -0.46 -20.39
CA ALA A 235 -22.90 -0.22 -18.97
C ALA A 235 -24.15 0.50 -18.46
N LEU A 236 -24.63 0.10 -17.29
CA LEU A 236 -25.72 0.80 -16.61
C LEU A 236 -25.21 2.12 -16.04
N PRO A 237 -26.09 3.13 -15.87
CA PRO A 237 -25.71 4.36 -15.19
C PRO A 237 -25.21 4.08 -13.77
N PRO A 238 -24.29 4.91 -13.25
CA PRO A 238 -23.75 4.74 -11.91
C PRO A 238 -24.85 4.85 -10.85
N ARG A 239 -24.70 4.11 -9.75
CA ARG A 239 -25.68 4.10 -8.65
C ARG A 239 -25.86 5.49 -8.03
N THR A 240 -24.87 6.38 -8.15
CA THR A 240 -24.91 7.77 -7.67
C THR A 240 -26.10 8.57 -8.19
N GLU A 241 -26.61 8.29 -9.39
CA GLU A 241 -27.79 8.98 -9.94
C GLU A 241 -29.09 8.64 -9.20
N LYS A 242 -29.12 7.51 -8.48
CA LYS A 242 -30.31 7.02 -7.76
C LYS A 242 -30.25 7.29 -6.26
N MET A 243 -29.18 7.92 -5.78
CA MET A 243 -28.92 8.13 -4.36
C MET A 243 -29.65 9.38 -3.86
N ALA A 244 -30.41 9.24 -2.77
CA ALA A 244 -31.01 10.37 -2.07
C ALA A 244 -29.93 11.12 -1.26
N VAL A 245 -30.12 12.43 -1.08
CA VAL A 245 -29.15 13.29 -0.38
C VAL A 245 -29.10 13.00 1.12
N ASP A 246 -30.22 12.59 1.69
CA ASP A 246 -30.45 12.31 3.12
C ASP A 246 -30.32 10.81 3.48
N GLN A 247 -29.83 9.98 2.56
CA GLN A 247 -29.67 8.54 2.81
C GLN A 247 -28.60 8.23 3.88
N ASP A 248 -28.72 7.05 4.48
CA ASP A 248 -27.73 6.55 5.44
C ASP A 248 -26.43 6.10 4.75
N TRP A 249 -25.41 6.97 4.80
CA TRP A 249 -24.09 6.68 4.23
C TRP A 249 -23.40 5.43 4.80
N PRO A 250 -23.42 5.14 6.12
CA PRO A 250 -22.87 3.89 6.67
C PRO A 250 -23.39 2.62 6.00
N SER A 251 -24.67 2.59 5.59
CA SER A 251 -25.24 1.47 4.84
C SER A 251 -24.68 1.33 3.42
N VAL A 252 -24.25 2.43 2.80
CA VAL A 252 -23.63 2.45 1.46
C VAL A 252 -22.18 1.95 1.52
N TYR A 253 -21.45 2.30 2.57
CA TYR A 253 -20.02 2.01 2.73
C TYR A 253 -19.72 1.44 4.12
N PRO A 254 -20.14 0.19 4.42
CA PRO A 254 -20.12 -0.35 5.79
C PRO A 254 -18.73 -0.74 6.30
N VAL A 255 -17.82 -1.12 5.40
CA VAL A 255 -16.49 -1.66 5.73
C VAL A 255 -15.40 -1.06 4.85
N ALA A 256 -14.15 -1.30 5.23
CA ALA A 256 -13.00 -0.92 4.41
C ALA A 256 -13.10 -1.51 3.01
N ALA A 257 -13.10 -0.66 1.99
CA ALA A 257 -13.23 -1.05 0.59
C ALA A 257 -12.46 -0.08 -0.33
N PRO A 258 -11.98 -0.55 -1.50
CA PRO A 258 -11.33 0.31 -2.48
C PRO A 258 -12.32 1.36 -3.01
N PHE A 259 -11.80 2.53 -3.38
CA PHE A 259 -12.63 3.63 -3.89
C PHE A 259 -13.40 3.21 -5.15
N LYS A 260 -14.74 3.26 -5.07
CA LYS A 260 -15.66 2.93 -6.17
C LYS A 260 -16.31 4.20 -6.73
N PRO A 261 -15.87 4.72 -7.90
CA PRO A 261 -16.38 5.99 -8.42
C PRO A 261 -17.89 5.96 -8.74
N SER A 262 -18.43 4.77 -9.06
CA SER A 262 -19.85 4.55 -9.35
C SER A 262 -20.76 4.53 -8.11
N VAL A 263 -20.19 4.48 -6.91
CA VAL A 263 -20.91 4.43 -5.63
C VAL A 263 -20.76 5.75 -4.85
N VAL A 264 -19.60 6.41 -4.95
CA VAL A 264 -19.33 7.64 -4.19
C VAL A 264 -19.98 8.85 -4.88
N PRO A 265 -21.00 9.51 -4.30
CA PRO A 265 -21.77 10.58 -4.93
C PRO A 265 -21.09 11.95 -4.83
N LEU A 266 -19.75 11.98 -4.76
CA LEU A 266 -18.96 13.21 -4.67
C LEU A 266 -18.20 13.42 -5.99
N PRO A 267 -18.14 14.66 -6.52
CA PRO A 267 -17.40 14.99 -7.73
C PRO A 267 -15.91 15.24 -7.41
N VAL A 268 -15.26 14.27 -6.76
CA VAL A 268 -13.85 14.37 -6.36
C VAL A 268 -12.93 14.31 -7.60
N ARG A 269 -11.84 15.09 -7.58
CA ARG A 269 -10.82 15.11 -8.61
C ARG A 269 -9.44 15.01 -7.96
N MET A 270 -8.50 14.33 -8.63
CA MET A 270 -7.15 14.15 -8.11
C MET A 270 -6.14 13.95 -9.25
N GLY A 271 -4.92 14.42 -9.05
CA GLY A 271 -3.83 14.34 -10.02
C GLY A 271 -3.30 15.72 -10.41
N TYR A 272 -2.03 15.80 -10.82
CA TYR A 272 -1.43 17.07 -11.20
C TYR A 272 -2.08 17.60 -12.48
N PRO A 273 -2.59 18.85 -12.49
CA PRO A 273 -3.24 19.40 -13.67
C PRO A 273 -2.20 19.67 -14.77
N VAL A 274 -2.60 19.45 -16.03
CA VAL A 274 -1.83 19.95 -17.17
C VAL A 274 -1.86 21.48 -17.21
N LYS A 275 -0.91 22.13 -17.90
CA LYS A 275 -0.92 23.60 -18.06
C LYS A 275 -2.28 24.07 -18.59
N ARG A 276 -2.95 24.97 -17.86
CA ARG A 276 -4.32 25.46 -18.13
C ARG A 276 -5.40 24.37 -18.10
N GLY A 277 -5.17 23.24 -17.43
CA GLY A 277 -6.13 22.14 -17.27
C GLY A 277 -6.64 21.99 -15.84
N VAL A 278 -7.55 21.03 -15.65
CA VAL A 278 -8.10 20.64 -14.35
C VAL A 278 -7.56 19.26 -13.94
N PRO A 279 -7.51 18.94 -12.64
CA PRO A 279 -7.22 17.59 -12.17
C PRO A 279 -8.19 16.55 -12.75
N MET A 280 -7.68 15.32 -12.94
CA MET A 280 -8.44 14.20 -13.48
C MET A 280 -9.69 13.92 -12.63
N ALA A 281 -10.79 13.56 -13.30
CA ALA A 281 -12.03 13.17 -12.65
C ALA A 281 -11.88 11.86 -11.85
N LYS A 282 -12.94 11.39 -11.20
CA LYS A 282 -12.87 10.17 -10.36
C LYS A 282 -12.96 8.87 -11.17
N GLU A 283 -13.56 8.94 -12.35
CA GLU A 283 -13.75 7.81 -13.25
C GLU A 283 -12.38 7.39 -13.82
N GLY A 284 -11.98 6.14 -13.56
CA GLY A 284 -10.68 5.61 -14.03
C GLY A 284 -9.44 6.15 -13.32
N ASN A 285 -9.59 6.91 -12.23
CA ASN A 285 -8.47 7.55 -11.56
C ASN A 285 -7.75 6.62 -10.58
N LEU A 286 -6.57 6.14 -10.97
CA LEU A 286 -5.75 5.24 -10.15
C LEU A 286 -5.17 5.92 -8.91
N GLU A 287 -5.00 7.25 -8.88
CA GLU A 287 -4.50 7.94 -7.68
C GLU A 287 -5.52 7.85 -6.53
N LEU A 288 -6.82 7.94 -6.84
CA LEU A 288 -7.88 7.77 -5.86
C LEU A 288 -7.98 6.32 -5.34
N LEU A 289 -7.54 5.34 -6.11
CA LEU A 289 -7.55 3.93 -5.71
C LEU A 289 -6.41 3.59 -4.74
N LYS A 290 -5.29 4.32 -4.82
CA LYS A 290 -4.13 4.14 -3.93
C LYS A 290 -4.37 4.67 -2.51
N ILE A 291 -5.27 5.63 -2.35
CA ILE A 291 -5.56 6.24 -1.05
C ILE A 291 -6.31 5.24 -0.16
N PRO A 292 -5.81 4.94 1.06
CA PRO A 292 -6.60 4.25 2.07
C PRO A 292 -7.71 5.20 2.55
N ASN A 293 -8.90 5.06 1.96
CA ASN A 293 -10.02 5.96 2.23
C ASN A 293 -10.70 5.63 3.57
N PHE A 294 -11.26 6.65 4.20
CA PHE A 294 -11.96 6.56 5.49
C PHE A 294 -13.50 6.66 5.33
N LEU A 295 -14.01 6.31 4.14
CA LEU A 295 -15.44 6.47 3.82
C LEU A 295 -16.37 5.61 4.70
N HIS A 296 -15.86 4.52 5.26
CA HIS A 296 -16.58 3.66 6.21
C HIS A 296 -16.46 4.13 7.68
N LEU A 297 -15.54 5.05 7.97
CA LEU A 297 -15.27 5.59 9.32
C LEU A 297 -15.72 7.05 9.43
N THR A 298 -16.91 7.36 8.89
CA THR A 298 -17.51 8.69 9.07
C THR A 298 -17.93 8.90 10.53
N PRO A 299 -18.02 10.15 11.02
CA PRO A 299 -18.45 10.42 12.40
C PRO A 299 -19.81 9.80 12.77
N VAL A 300 -20.72 9.72 11.80
CA VAL A 300 -22.04 9.06 11.98
C VAL A 300 -21.88 7.55 12.19
N ALA A 301 -21.02 6.90 11.40
CA ALA A 301 -20.71 5.48 11.58
C ALA A 301 -20.04 5.22 12.93
N ILE A 302 -19.02 6.02 13.30
CA ILE A 302 -18.30 5.88 14.57
C ILE A 302 -19.26 5.98 15.76
N LYS A 303 -20.15 6.98 15.78
CA LYS A 303 -21.15 7.11 16.87
C LYS A 303 -22.05 5.86 16.97
N LYS A 304 -22.56 5.36 15.84
CA LYS A 304 -23.39 4.14 15.81
C LYS A 304 -22.60 2.90 16.27
N HIS A 305 -21.35 2.75 15.82
CA HIS A 305 -20.49 1.63 16.19
C HIS A 305 -20.15 1.68 17.68
N CYS A 306 -19.71 2.82 18.20
CA CYS A 306 -19.39 2.98 19.62
C CYS A 306 -20.61 2.74 20.52
N GLU A 307 -21.81 3.19 20.11
CA GLU A 307 -23.04 2.92 20.87
C GLU A 307 -23.29 1.42 21.02
N ALA A 308 -23.15 0.65 19.94
CA ALA A 308 -23.31 -0.80 19.97
C ALA A 308 -22.18 -1.53 20.72
N LEU A 309 -21.00 -0.91 20.84
CA LEU A 309 -19.85 -1.47 21.55
C LEU A 309 -19.86 -1.17 23.05
N LYS A 310 -20.67 -0.22 23.52
CA LYS A 310 -20.75 0.15 24.95
C LYS A 310 -21.10 -1.03 25.84
N ASP A 311 -21.95 -1.94 25.38
CA ASP A 311 -22.38 -3.12 26.15
C ASP A 311 -21.22 -4.10 26.45
N PHE A 312 -20.09 -3.98 25.75
CA PHE A 312 -18.88 -4.77 25.98
C PHE A 312 -17.88 -4.09 26.92
N CYS A 313 -18.09 -2.81 27.26
CA CYS A 313 -17.21 -2.07 28.15
C CYS A 313 -17.62 -2.25 29.62
N THR A 314 -16.65 -2.18 30.52
CA THR A 314 -16.90 -2.13 31.97
C THR A 314 -16.53 -0.76 32.50
N GLU A 315 -17.24 -0.30 33.53
CA GLU A 315 -16.92 0.96 34.20
C GLU A 315 -15.55 0.88 34.88
N TRP A 316 -14.81 1.98 34.80
CA TRP A 316 -13.55 2.14 35.54
C TRP A 316 -13.84 2.35 37.05
N PRO A 317 -13.09 1.74 37.98
CA PRO A 317 -13.34 1.91 39.41
C PRO A 317 -13.20 3.36 39.88
N ALA A 318 -14.30 3.97 40.35
CA ALA A 318 -14.32 5.38 40.77
C ALA A 318 -13.39 5.71 41.96
N ALA A 319 -12.97 4.71 42.75
CA ALA A 319 -12.02 4.89 43.84
C ALA A 319 -10.58 5.17 43.37
N LEU A 320 -10.26 4.82 42.12
CA LEU A 320 -8.95 4.97 41.48
C LEU A 320 -8.97 6.17 40.53
N ASP A 321 -9.18 7.35 41.10
CA ASP A 321 -9.26 8.65 40.40
C ASP A 321 -7.88 9.33 40.23
N SER A 322 -6.86 8.90 40.96
CA SER A 322 -5.49 9.40 40.88
C SER A 322 -4.45 8.29 40.89
N ASP A 323 -3.31 8.54 40.24
CA ASP A 323 -2.20 7.59 40.16
C ASP A 323 -1.63 7.26 41.54
N GLU A 324 -1.60 8.21 42.48
CA GLU A 324 -1.17 7.98 43.87
C GLU A 324 -2.02 6.91 44.58
N LYS A 325 -3.34 6.87 44.32
CA LYS A 325 -4.23 5.84 44.86
C LYS A 325 -4.00 4.51 44.13
N CYS A 326 -3.75 4.54 42.82
CA CYS A 326 -3.38 3.36 42.05
C CYS A 326 -2.10 2.72 42.61
N GLU A 327 -1.02 3.48 42.79
CA GLU A 327 0.25 2.99 43.33
C GLU A 327 0.12 2.43 44.75
N LYS A 328 -0.72 3.06 45.59
CA LYS A 328 -0.97 2.59 46.96
C LYS A 328 -1.63 1.21 47.00
N HIS A 329 -2.61 0.96 46.11
CA HIS A 329 -3.35 -0.30 46.08
C HIS A 329 -2.70 -1.36 45.16
N PHE A 330 -1.96 -0.91 44.14
CA PHE A 330 -1.33 -1.71 43.10
C PHE A 330 0.14 -1.26 42.88
N PRO A 331 1.06 -1.62 43.79
CA PRO A 331 2.46 -1.17 43.74
C PRO A 331 3.31 -1.87 42.67
N ILE A 332 2.74 -2.78 41.89
CA ILE A 332 3.41 -3.56 40.85
C ILE A 332 2.76 -3.22 39.51
N GLU A 333 3.57 -2.74 38.58
CA GLU A 333 3.19 -2.50 37.19
C GLU A 333 3.80 -3.58 36.30
N ILE A 334 2.99 -4.12 35.38
CA ILE A 334 3.41 -5.13 34.41
C ILE A 334 3.24 -4.54 33.02
N ASP A 335 4.36 -4.29 32.35
CA ASP A 335 4.37 -3.78 30.98
C ASP A 335 4.48 -4.94 30.00
N THR A 336 3.49 -5.07 29.12
CA THR A 336 3.47 -6.02 27.99
C THR A 336 3.25 -5.27 26.68
N ALA A 337 3.86 -5.73 25.59
CA ALA A 337 3.78 -5.06 24.30
C ALA A 337 3.23 -5.99 23.21
N ASP A 338 2.11 -5.57 22.59
CA ASP A 338 1.52 -6.23 21.43
C ASP A 338 1.80 -5.46 20.14
N TYR A 339 2.00 -6.20 19.05
CA TYR A 339 2.38 -5.64 17.76
C TYR A 339 1.45 -6.13 16.65
N VAL A 340 0.88 -5.19 15.90
CA VAL A 340 0.03 -5.48 14.74
C VAL A 340 0.75 -5.06 13.46
N SER A 341 0.98 -6.04 12.58
CA SER A 341 1.67 -5.84 11.30
C SER A 341 0.82 -6.39 10.16
N SER A 342 0.94 -5.82 8.96
CA SER A 342 0.36 -6.41 7.76
C SER A 342 1.18 -7.63 7.31
N GLY A 343 0.56 -8.80 7.24
CA GLY A 343 1.21 -10.02 6.75
C GLY A 343 0.45 -11.29 7.13
N PRO A 344 0.85 -12.45 6.61
CA PRO A 344 0.21 -13.73 6.95
C PRO A 344 0.59 -14.22 8.36
N SER A 345 1.77 -13.83 8.85
CA SER A 345 2.22 -14.21 10.20
C SER A 345 1.92 -13.10 11.19
N VAL A 346 1.23 -13.48 12.27
CA VAL A 346 0.99 -12.62 13.45
C VAL A 346 2.12 -12.69 14.48
N ARG A 347 3.13 -13.54 14.26
CA ARG A 347 4.18 -13.77 15.25
C ARG A 347 5.16 -12.59 15.29
N ASN A 348 5.34 -12.01 16.47
CA ASN A 348 6.40 -11.05 16.73
C ASN A 348 7.24 -11.52 17.93
N PRO A 349 8.56 -11.80 17.76
CA PRO A 349 9.41 -12.24 18.85
C PRO A 349 9.50 -11.24 20.02
N ARG A 350 9.26 -9.95 19.79
CA ARG A 350 9.33 -8.91 20.82
C ARG A 350 8.18 -8.96 21.82
N ALA A 351 7.03 -9.54 21.44
CA ALA A 351 5.85 -9.63 22.30
C ALA A 351 6.05 -10.54 23.52
N ARG A 352 7.13 -11.34 23.56
CA ARG A 352 7.46 -12.21 24.71
C ARG A 352 8.07 -11.46 25.90
N ALA A 353 8.51 -10.22 25.70
CA ALA A 353 9.17 -9.46 26.75
C ALA A 353 8.13 -8.96 27.77
N VAL A 354 8.44 -9.15 29.05
CA VAL A 354 7.63 -8.66 30.17
C VAL A 354 8.55 -7.85 31.07
N THR A 355 8.15 -6.62 31.36
CA THR A 355 8.86 -5.76 32.32
C THR A 355 7.99 -5.60 33.57
N LEU A 356 8.60 -5.77 34.73
CA LEU A 356 7.96 -5.54 36.02
C LEU A 356 8.60 -4.30 36.65
N ARG A 357 7.77 -3.32 37.01
CA ARG A 357 8.17 -2.15 37.81
C ARG A 357 7.50 -2.26 39.18
N LYS A 358 8.24 -1.93 40.24
CA LYS A 358 7.76 -1.97 41.62
C LYS A 358 8.14 -0.67 42.31
N THR A 359 7.15 -0.01 42.88
CA THR A 359 7.32 1.21 43.69
C THR A 359 7.16 0.85 45.16
N GLU A 360 8.16 1.13 45.99
CA GLU A 360 8.12 0.83 47.43
C GLU A 360 7.86 2.08 48.29
N GLU A 361 7.27 1.89 49.48
CA GLU A 361 6.91 3.00 50.37
C GLU A 361 8.11 3.86 50.82
N TRP A 362 9.31 3.26 50.90
CA TRP A 362 10.52 3.99 51.28
C TRP A 362 11.00 4.95 50.19
N GLU A 363 10.59 4.78 48.92
CA GLU A 363 10.95 5.71 47.84
C GLU A 363 10.32 7.10 48.05
N LYS A 364 9.23 7.19 48.82
CA LYS A 364 8.63 8.46 49.26
C LYS A 364 9.50 9.23 50.25
N HIS A 365 10.44 8.55 50.90
CA HIS A 365 11.37 9.12 51.86
C HIS A 365 12.70 9.54 51.22
N LYS A 366 12.77 9.58 49.88
CA LYS A 366 13.94 10.03 49.13
C LYS A 366 14.30 11.46 49.53
N THR A 367 15.53 11.65 50.01
CA THR A 367 15.98 12.97 50.46
C THR A 367 16.49 13.81 49.28
N GLU A 368 16.65 15.12 49.47
CA GLU A 368 17.26 16.00 48.45
C GLU A 368 18.67 15.53 48.03
N ALA A 369 19.40 14.84 48.93
CA ALA A 369 20.73 14.31 48.65
C ALA A 369 20.72 13.06 47.74
N ASP A 370 19.58 12.36 47.68
CA ASP A 370 19.41 11.16 46.86
C ASP A 370 18.89 11.49 45.44
N MET A 371 18.54 12.76 45.18
CA MET A 371 18.05 13.21 43.88
C MET A 371 19.21 13.34 42.89
N GLU A 372 19.07 12.69 41.73
CA GLU A 372 20.06 12.80 40.63
C GLU A 372 19.91 14.11 39.86
N GLU A 373 18.74 14.71 39.91
CA GLU A 373 18.43 16.00 39.31
C GLU A 373 17.97 16.98 40.38
N TYR A 374 18.40 18.23 40.22
CA TYR A 374 17.93 19.33 41.02
C TYR A 374 16.51 19.73 40.60
N VAL A 375 15.59 19.62 41.56
CA VAL A 375 14.20 20.06 41.44
C VAL A 375 14.04 21.40 42.18
N TRP A 376 13.52 22.41 41.48
CA TRP A 376 13.35 23.75 42.03
C TRP A 376 12.30 23.83 43.15
N THR A 377 11.20 23.10 43.01
CA THR A 377 10.06 23.17 43.94
C THR A 377 10.42 22.60 45.31
N ASN A 378 10.08 23.33 46.37
CA ASN A 378 10.44 23.11 47.77
C ASN A 378 11.95 23.20 48.10
N SER A 379 12.77 23.68 47.16
CA SER A 379 14.22 23.77 47.32
C SER A 379 14.64 24.93 48.24
N SER A 380 15.92 24.92 48.65
CA SER A 380 16.54 26.05 49.35
C SER A 380 16.56 27.34 48.51
N SER A 381 16.76 27.24 47.20
CA SER A 381 16.82 28.41 46.31
C SER A 381 15.46 29.10 46.16
N GLU A 382 14.37 28.32 46.11
CA GLU A 382 13.01 28.85 46.11
C GLU A 382 12.68 29.57 47.42
N LYS A 383 13.04 28.96 48.57
CA LYS A 383 12.83 29.56 49.89
C LYS A 383 13.58 30.89 50.03
N ASN A 384 14.85 30.92 49.62
CA ASN A 384 15.70 32.10 49.69
C ASN A 384 15.19 33.24 48.80
N ILE A 385 14.73 32.91 47.58
CA ILE A 385 14.25 33.95 46.65
C ILE A 385 12.93 34.54 47.11
N LEU A 386 12.01 33.70 47.61
CA LEU A 386 10.75 34.15 48.18
C LEU A 386 10.99 35.09 49.37
N GLU A 387 11.89 34.72 50.28
CA GLU A 387 12.26 35.56 51.41
C GLU A 387 12.85 36.91 50.96
N THR A 388 13.76 36.88 50.00
CA THR A 388 14.40 38.09 49.45
C THR A 388 13.38 39.02 48.80
N LEU A 389 12.49 38.49 47.95
CA LEU A 389 11.46 39.28 47.26
C LEU A 389 10.44 39.88 48.24
N LEU A 390 10.09 39.14 49.31
CA LEU A 390 9.24 39.66 50.37
C LEU A 390 9.89 40.87 51.08
N GLN A 391 11.19 40.81 51.35
CA GLN A 391 11.93 41.93 51.94
C GLN A 391 12.00 43.15 51.01
N ILE A 392 12.23 42.94 49.71
CA ILE A 392 12.23 44.01 48.72
C ILE A 392 10.86 44.70 48.68
N LYS A 393 9.77 43.91 48.64
CA LYS A 393 8.39 44.46 48.63
C LYS A 393 8.03 45.20 49.91
N ALA A 394 8.50 44.71 51.06
CA ALA A 394 8.36 45.41 52.33
C ALA A 394 9.09 46.77 52.33
N ALA A 395 10.29 46.85 51.75
CA ALA A 395 11.04 48.09 51.60
C ALA A 395 10.36 49.07 50.61
N GLU A 396 9.70 48.55 49.58
CA GLU A 396 8.94 49.31 48.59
C GLU A 396 7.55 49.78 49.08
N LYS A 397 7.14 49.43 50.32
CA LYS A 397 5.81 49.71 50.92
C LYS A 397 4.63 49.14 50.13
N ASN A 398 4.81 48.05 49.39
CA ASN A 398 3.74 47.32 48.72
C ASN A 398 3.18 46.23 49.66
N LEU A 399 1.91 46.36 50.08
CA LEU A 399 1.33 45.60 51.20
C LEU A 399 0.56 44.33 50.82
N GLU A 400 0.31 44.08 49.54
CA GLU A 400 -0.35 42.85 49.08
C GLU A 400 0.64 42.02 48.26
N VAL A 401 1.07 40.90 48.82
CA VAL A 401 1.97 39.97 48.13
C VAL A 401 1.50 38.55 48.36
N ASN A 402 1.01 37.91 47.31
CA ASN A 402 0.74 36.47 47.30
C ASN A 402 1.99 35.71 46.83
N LYS A 403 2.33 34.58 47.49
CA LYS A 403 3.46 33.72 47.10
C LYS A 403 3.33 33.24 45.65
N GLU A 404 2.11 32.92 45.24
CA GLU A 404 1.80 32.46 43.89
C GLU A 404 2.05 33.54 42.83
N GLU A 405 1.80 34.81 43.19
CA GLU A 405 2.03 35.95 42.30
C GLU A 405 3.52 36.23 42.10
N LEU A 406 4.33 36.16 43.17
CA LEU A 406 5.78 36.29 43.08
C LEU A 406 6.40 35.17 42.25
N LEU A 407 5.99 33.92 42.46
CA LEU A 407 6.48 32.76 41.72
C LEU A 407 6.07 32.78 40.24
N GLY A 408 4.96 33.45 39.91
CA GLY A 408 4.48 33.61 38.53
C GLY A 408 5.16 34.72 37.73
N THR A 409 6.07 35.50 38.34
CA THR A 409 6.80 36.56 37.63
C THR A 409 7.80 35.99 36.62
N LYS A 410 8.04 36.73 35.52
CA LYS A 410 8.99 36.30 34.48
C LYS A 410 10.41 36.24 35.01
N GLU A 411 10.74 37.12 35.93
CA GLU A 411 12.04 37.24 36.57
C GLU A 411 12.36 36.00 37.42
N VAL A 412 11.38 35.49 38.18
CA VAL A 412 11.54 34.26 38.97
C VAL A 412 11.59 33.03 38.08
N GLU A 413 10.83 32.99 36.99
CA GLU A 413 10.90 31.87 36.03
C GLU A 413 12.25 31.83 35.29
N ASP A 414 12.80 32.97 34.91
CA ASP A 414 14.15 33.08 34.32
C ASP A 414 15.23 32.64 35.33
N TYR A 415 15.11 33.06 36.59
CA TYR A 415 15.99 32.64 37.68
C TYR A 415 15.92 31.12 37.91
N LYS A 416 14.71 30.57 38.04
CA LYS A 416 14.46 29.13 38.18
C LYS A 416 15.11 28.34 37.05
N LYS A 417 14.90 28.72 35.78
CA LYS A 417 15.52 28.06 34.63
C LYS A 417 17.05 28.10 34.71
N SER A 418 17.61 29.24 35.08
CA SER A 418 19.07 29.39 35.21
C SER A 418 19.66 28.51 36.31
N VAL A 419 18.99 28.39 37.47
CA VAL A 419 19.43 27.54 38.59
C VAL A 419 19.33 26.06 38.24
N VAL A 420 18.21 25.65 37.61
CA VAL A 420 18.01 24.26 37.19
C VAL A 420 19.07 23.85 36.16
N SER A 421 19.32 24.69 35.15
CA SER A 421 20.36 24.44 34.16
C SER A 421 21.75 24.37 34.81
N LEU A 422 22.09 25.32 35.70
CA LEU A 422 23.37 25.31 36.42
C LEU A 422 23.56 24.05 37.26
N LYS A 423 22.51 23.59 37.96
CA LYS A 423 22.60 22.42 38.84
C LYS A 423 22.60 21.08 38.11
N ASN A 424 21.89 20.98 36.98
CA ASN A 424 21.74 19.72 36.23
C ASN A 424 22.76 19.57 35.09
N GLU A 425 23.03 20.64 34.35
CA GLU A 425 23.99 20.63 33.22
C GLU A 425 25.42 20.93 33.68
N GLY A 426 25.57 21.44 34.91
CA GLY A 426 26.85 21.72 35.55
C GLY A 426 27.40 23.13 35.29
N ASP A 427 28.56 23.37 35.90
CA ASP A 427 29.19 24.69 35.93
C ASP A 427 29.94 24.95 34.62
N ASN A 428 29.42 25.88 33.82
CA ASN A 428 30.08 26.39 32.62
C ASN A 428 29.87 27.91 32.46
N GLU A 429 30.63 28.53 31.56
CA GLU A 429 30.60 29.99 31.39
C GLU A 429 29.22 30.51 30.97
N ASN A 430 28.48 29.71 30.19
CA ASN A 430 27.13 30.08 29.74
C ASN A 430 26.11 29.97 30.88
N THR A 431 26.12 28.89 31.67
CA THR A 431 25.19 28.68 32.79
C THR A 431 25.42 29.71 33.89
N LEU A 432 26.68 30.04 34.20
CA LEU A 432 27.02 31.11 35.14
C LEU A 432 26.62 32.50 34.64
N SER A 433 26.78 32.77 33.33
CA SER A 433 26.37 34.05 32.74
C SER A 433 24.85 34.22 32.75
N GLN A 434 24.10 33.16 32.41
CA GLN A 434 22.64 33.15 32.46
C GLN A 434 22.13 33.34 33.89
N TYR A 435 22.72 32.65 34.86
CA TYR A 435 22.40 32.82 36.28
C TYR A 435 22.65 34.25 36.76
N LYS A 436 23.81 34.83 36.41
CA LYS A 436 24.16 36.21 36.75
C LYS A 436 23.15 37.21 36.21
N GLU A 437 22.80 37.11 34.92
CA GLU A 437 21.85 38.04 34.31
C GLU A 437 20.43 37.90 34.88
N ALA A 438 20.00 36.68 35.21
CA ALA A 438 18.72 36.44 35.87
C ALA A 438 18.69 37.08 37.27
N VAL A 439 19.75 36.90 38.08
CA VAL A 439 19.86 37.51 39.42
C VAL A 439 19.91 39.04 39.35
N LYS A 440 20.63 39.61 38.38
CA LYS A 440 20.69 41.07 38.19
C LYS A 440 19.31 41.68 37.95
N ARG A 441 18.52 41.06 37.06
CA ARG A 441 17.13 41.49 36.79
C ARG A 441 16.26 41.36 38.03
N LEU A 442 16.41 40.27 38.77
CA LEU A 442 15.58 39.98 39.93
C LEU A 442 15.86 40.90 41.13
N LEU A 443 17.11 41.34 41.30
CA LEU A 443 17.52 42.28 42.37
C LEU A 443 17.54 43.76 41.93
N ASN A 444 17.07 44.07 40.71
CA ASN A 444 17.09 45.42 40.15
C ASN A 444 18.50 46.05 40.12
N LEU A 445 19.54 45.26 39.85
CA LEU A 445 20.92 45.71 39.73
C LEU A 445 21.30 45.92 38.26
N THR A 446 21.60 47.16 37.88
CA THR A 446 22.01 47.54 36.51
C THR A 446 23.47 47.24 36.23
#